data_AF-A0A7T0KGQ3-F1
#
_entry.id   AF-A0A7T0KGQ3-F1
#
_cell.length_a   1.000
_cell.length_b   1.000
_cell.length_c   1.000
_cell.angle_alpha   90.00
_cell.angle_beta   90.00
_cell.angle_gamma   90.00
#
_symmetry.space_group_name_H-M   'P 1'
#
loop_
_entity.id
_entity.type
_entity.pdbx_description
1 polymer ?
#
loop_
_entity_poly.entity_id
_entity_poly.type
_entity_poly.pdbx_seq_one_letter_code
_entity_poly.pdbx_strand_id
1 'polypeptide(L)'
;MSQRGSTSVVTAGLCVALVGLMLTIAGLGSVVAARHQAQVAADMAAIAGAYAAYQGNDACAQAREIAAHNHATLSQCQLADAAAVAVSADVVVTVTVRRSSATAKAGPTAGD
;
A
#
# COMPACT_ATOMS: atom_id res chain seq x y z
N MET A 1 14.92 -55.47 11.64
CA MET A 1 15.23 -54.56 10.51
C MET A 1 14.32 -53.31 10.45
N SER A 2 13.66 -52.88 11.54
CA SER A 2 12.66 -51.77 11.48
C SER A 2 13.16 -50.35 11.84
N GLN A 3 14.42 -50.15 12.25
CA GLN A 3 14.89 -48.83 12.67
C GLN A 3 15.30 -47.88 11.52
N ARG A 4 15.77 -48.41 10.37
CA ARG A 4 16.20 -47.57 9.24
C ARG A 4 15.05 -46.88 8.50
N GLY A 5 13.87 -47.49 8.48
CA GLY A 5 12.68 -46.88 7.86
C GLY A 5 12.11 -45.72 8.69
N SER A 6 12.12 -45.83 10.02
CA SER A 6 11.52 -44.82 10.91
C SER A 6 12.26 -43.48 10.85
N THR A 7 13.59 -43.49 10.86
CA THR A 7 14.37 -42.24 10.78
C THR A 7 14.18 -41.54 9.44
N SER A 8 14.17 -42.28 8.32
CA SER A 8 13.93 -41.71 6.99
C SER A 8 12.54 -41.09 6.83
N VAL A 9 11.50 -41.73 7.40
CA VAL A 9 10.13 -41.20 7.37
C VAL A 9 10.03 -39.92 8.20
N VAL A 10 10.66 -39.87 9.37
CA VAL A 10 10.70 -38.66 10.21
C VAL A 10 11.44 -37.53 9.51
N THR A 11 12.61 -37.80 8.92
CA THR A 11 13.37 -36.79 8.16
C THR A 11 12.59 -36.28 6.95
N ALA A 12 11.98 -37.18 6.17
CA ALA A 12 11.14 -36.79 5.03
C ALA A 12 9.95 -35.93 5.46
N GLY A 13 9.27 -36.30 6.56
CA GLY A 13 8.18 -35.53 7.13
C GLY A 13 8.61 -34.13 7.56
N LEU A 14 9.76 -34.00 8.22
CA LEU A 14 10.30 -32.70 8.62
C LEU A 14 10.66 -31.84 7.39
N CYS A 15 11.28 -32.42 6.36
CA CYS A 15 11.58 -31.70 5.12
C CYS A 15 10.30 -31.19 4.46
N VAL A 16 9.25 -32.02 4.34
CA VAL A 16 7.96 -31.62 3.79
C VAL A 16 7.31 -30.51 4.63
N ALA A 17 7.36 -30.62 5.96
CA ALA A 17 6.84 -29.60 6.86
C ALA A 17 7.56 -28.25 6.71
N LEU A 18 8.90 -28.26 6.63
CA LEU A 18 9.71 -27.06 6.44
C LEU A 18 9.47 -26.42 5.07
N VAL A 19 9.43 -27.21 3.99
CA VAL A 19 9.11 -26.71 2.65
C VAL A 19 7.69 -26.13 2.62
N GLY A 20 6.73 -26.82 3.22
CA GLY A 20 5.36 -26.32 3.37
C GLY A 20 5.32 -24.98 4.10
N LEU A 21 6.03 -24.86 5.22
CA LEU A 21 6.13 -23.60 5.98
C LEU A 21 6.80 -22.47 5.16
N MET A 22 7.87 -22.76 4.43
CA MET A 22 8.52 -21.75 3.58
C MET A 22 7.58 -21.27 2.46
N LEU A 23 6.84 -22.18 1.82
CA LEU A 23 5.87 -21.84 0.78
C LEU A 23 4.71 -21.00 1.32
N THR A 24 4.21 -21.31 2.52
CA THR A 24 3.14 -20.50 3.15
C THR A 24 3.64 -19.10 3.51
N ILE A 25 4.84 -18.98 4.08
CA ILE A 25 5.46 -17.68 4.38
C ILE A 25 5.67 -16.88 3.10
N ALA A 26 6.21 -17.49 2.04
CA ALA A 26 6.42 -16.83 0.76
C ALA A 26 5.10 -16.35 0.12
N GLY A 27 4.05 -17.17 0.21
CA GLY A 27 2.70 -16.81 -0.24
C GLY A 27 2.16 -15.58 0.50
N LEU A 28 2.22 -15.59 1.83
CA LEU A 28 1.78 -14.45 2.66
C LEU A 28 2.62 -13.19 2.39
N GLY A 29 3.94 -13.34 2.25
CA GLY A 29 4.84 -12.24 1.94
C GLY A 29 4.47 -11.50 0.66
N SER A 30 4.02 -12.22 -0.37
CA SER A 30 3.57 -11.60 -1.63
C SER A 30 2.32 -10.72 -1.47
N VAL A 31 1.39 -11.15 -0.61
CA VAL A 31 0.15 -10.39 -0.32
C VAL A 31 0.48 -9.13 0.47
N VAL A 32 1.34 -9.26 1.48
CA VAL A 32 1.77 -8.13 2.31
C VAL A 32 2.53 -7.10 1.48
N ALA A 33 3.46 -7.55 0.63
CA ALA A 33 4.22 -6.65 -0.26
C ALA A 33 3.29 -5.87 -1.21
N ALA A 34 2.29 -6.52 -1.80
CA ALA A 34 1.33 -5.87 -2.68
C ALA A 34 0.49 -4.79 -1.97
N ARG A 35 0.06 -5.07 -0.73
CA ARG A 35 -0.66 -4.09 0.09
C ARG A 35 0.22 -2.90 0.46
N HIS A 36 1.47 -3.18 0.85
CA HIS A 36 2.38 -2.13 1.30
C HIS A 36 2.75 -1.18 0.15
N GLN A 37 2.97 -1.73 -1.06
CA GLN A 37 3.20 -0.92 -2.27
C GLN A 37 2.00 -0.02 -2.58
N ALA A 38 0.77 -0.53 -2.49
CA ALA A 38 -0.43 0.28 -2.69
C ALA A 38 -0.53 1.41 -1.65
N GLN A 39 -0.22 1.13 -0.38
CA GLN A 39 -0.27 2.14 0.68
C GLN A 39 0.78 3.24 0.49
N VAL A 40 2.03 2.88 0.19
CA VAL A 40 3.10 3.85 -0.05
C VAL A 40 2.76 4.76 -1.24
N ALA A 41 2.19 4.19 -2.30
CA ALA A 41 1.72 4.98 -3.45
C ALA A 41 0.58 5.93 -3.08
N ALA A 42 -0.37 5.48 -2.23
CA ALA A 42 -1.46 6.30 -1.75
C ALA A 42 -0.94 7.48 -0.90
N ASP A 43 -0.03 7.20 0.04
CA ASP A 43 0.52 8.21 0.95
C ASP A 43 1.29 9.30 0.18
N MET A 44 2.14 8.91 -0.79
CA MET A 44 2.87 9.86 -1.63
C MET A 44 1.91 10.70 -2.50
N ALA A 45 0.88 10.09 -3.08
CA ALA A 45 -0.12 10.80 -3.87
C ALA A 45 -0.93 11.79 -3.01
N ALA A 46 -1.29 11.41 -1.78
CA ALA A 46 -2.01 12.27 -0.85
C ALA A 46 -1.18 13.50 -0.48
N ILE A 47 0.08 13.30 -0.05
CA ILE A 47 0.98 14.39 0.34
C ILE A 47 1.25 15.34 -0.84
N ALA A 48 1.46 14.79 -2.03
CA ALA A 48 1.67 15.61 -3.23
C ALA A 48 0.43 16.44 -3.59
N GLY A 49 -0.76 15.85 -3.47
CA GLY A 49 -2.02 16.57 -3.64
C GLY A 49 -2.20 17.67 -2.60
N ALA A 50 -1.92 17.38 -1.33
CA ALA A 50 -2.01 18.37 -0.24
C ALA A 50 -1.01 19.52 -0.44
N TYR A 51 0.23 19.22 -0.85
CA TYR A 51 1.24 20.24 -1.16
C TYR A 51 0.87 21.08 -2.38
N ALA A 52 0.27 20.49 -3.41
CA ALA A 52 -0.26 21.23 -4.55
C ALA A 52 -1.43 22.14 -4.15
N ALA A 53 -2.36 21.65 -3.32
CA ALA A 53 -3.45 22.47 -2.77
C ALA A 53 -2.90 23.67 -1.98
N TYR A 54 -1.89 23.45 -1.14
CA TYR A 54 -1.22 24.51 -0.38
C TYR A 54 -0.60 25.60 -1.27
N GLN A 55 -0.03 25.20 -2.41
CA GLN A 55 0.51 26.14 -3.40
C GLN A 55 -0.54 26.80 -4.30
N GLY A 56 -1.82 26.43 -4.16
CA GLY A 56 -2.91 26.91 -5.03
C GLY A 56 -2.97 26.21 -6.40
N ASN A 57 -2.29 25.07 -6.56
CA ASN A 57 -2.32 24.25 -7.77
C ASN A 57 -3.44 23.18 -7.70
N ASP A 58 -3.70 22.51 -8.82
CA ASP A 58 -4.65 21.40 -8.88
C ASP A 58 -4.12 20.17 -8.11
N ALA A 59 -4.66 19.97 -6.91
CA ALA A 59 -4.34 18.86 -6.02
C ALA A 59 -4.54 17.49 -6.67
N CYS A 60 -5.63 17.30 -7.42
CA CYS A 60 -5.96 16.00 -8.00
C CYS A 60 -5.14 15.72 -9.26
N ALA A 61 -4.74 16.74 -10.01
CA ALA A 61 -3.76 16.58 -11.08
C ALA A 61 -2.40 16.12 -10.52
N GLN A 62 -1.90 16.79 -9.48
CA GLN A 62 -0.61 16.44 -8.88
C GLN A 62 -0.62 15.05 -8.22
N ALA A 63 -1.69 14.73 -7.49
CA ALA A 63 -1.86 13.39 -6.90
C ALA A 63 -1.88 12.29 -7.97
N ARG A 64 -2.47 12.55 -9.14
CA ARG A 64 -2.52 11.59 -10.25
C ARG A 64 -1.14 11.35 -10.86
N GLU A 65 -0.35 12.40 -11.03
CA GLU A 65 1.02 12.31 -11.53
C GLU A 65 1.89 11.46 -10.59
N ILE A 66 1.86 11.76 -9.29
CA ILE A 66 2.64 11.01 -8.30
C ILE A 66 2.14 9.56 -8.14
N ALA A 67 0.84 9.31 -8.23
CA ALA A 67 0.31 7.95 -8.28
C ALA A 67 0.88 7.18 -9.49
N ALA A 68 0.90 7.79 -10.68
CA ALA A 68 1.44 7.17 -11.89
C ALA A 68 2.94 6.86 -11.78
N HIS A 69 3.72 7.75 -11.17
CA HIS A 69 5.15 7.53 -10.88
C HIS A 69 5.38 6.34 -9.93
N ASN A 70 4.40 6.02 -9.09
CA ASN A 70 4.43 4.87 -8.18
C ASN A 70 3.72 3.62 -8.77
N HIS A 71 3.53 3.57 -10.09
CA HIS A 71 2.81 2.49 -10.78
C HIS A 71 1.39 2.25 -10.24
N ALA A 72 0.75 3.29 -9.73
CA ALA A 72 -0.59 3.27 -9.21
C ALA A 72 -1.54 4.09 -10.10
N THR A 73 -2.80 3.66 -10.19
CA THR A 73 -3.85 4.42 -10.86
C THR A 73 -4.74 5.07 -9.82
N LEU A 74 -4.91 6.40 -9.89
CA LEU A 74 -5.80 7.16 -9.02
C LEU A 74 -7.27 6.91 -9.44
N SER A 75 -8.02 6.22 -8.59
CA SER A 75 -9.44 5.90 -8.83
C SER A 75 -10.38 6.97 -8.27
N GLN A 76 -9.98 7.60 -7.17
CA GLN A 76 -10.75 8.65 -6.52
C GLN A 76 -9.82 9.71 -5.95
N CYS A 77 -10.19 10.97 -6.09
CA CYS A 77 -9.53 12.09 -5.44
C CYS A 77 -10.59 13.07 -4.98
N GLN A 78 -10.54 13.41 -3.69
CA GLN A 78 -11.46 14.34 -3.07
C GLN A 78 -10.66 15.37 -2.30
N LEU A 79 -10.88 16.64 -2.62
CA LEU A 79 -10.43 17.79 -1.85
C LEU A 79 -11.58 18.18 -0.92
N ALA A 80 -11.46 17.93 0.38
CA ALA A 80 -12.42 18.42 1.35
C ALA A 80 -12.09 19.87 1.70
N ASP A 81 -13.14 20.69 1.82
CA ASP A 81 -13.07 22.12 2.16
C ASP A 81 -12.33 23.01 1.15
N ALA A 82 -12.71 22.95 -0.13
CA ALA A 82 -12.23 23.88 -1.16
C ALA A 82 -12.58 25.37 -0.91
N ALA A 83 -13.49 25.64 0.04
CA ALA A 83 -13.87 26.99 0.48
C ALA A 83 -13.06 27.47 1.69
N ALA A 84 -12.32 26.58 2.35
CA ALA A 84 -11.42 26.96 3.41
C ALA A 84 -10.09 27.39 2.79
N VAL A 85 -9.41 28.34 3.42
CA VAL A 85 -8.10 28.86 3.00
C VAL A 85 -7.19 27.67 2.62
N ALA A 86 -6.38 27.78 1.55
CA ALA A 86 -5.52 26.70 1.02
C ALA A 86 -4.71 25.90 2.07
N VAL A 87 -4.54 26.48 3.26
CA VAL A 87 -3.91 25.92 4.45
C VAL A 87 -4.72 24.77 5.10
N SER A 88 -6.05 24.69 4.94
CA SER A 88 -6.92 23.74 5.65
C SER A 88 -7.55 22.62 4.81
N ALA A 89 -7.09 22.43 3.57
CA ALA A 89 -7.70 21.46 2.68
C ALA A 89 -7.15 20.03 2.89
N ASP A 90 -8.06 19.08 3.11
CA ASP A 90 -7.74 17.66 3.21
C ASP A 90 -7.83 17.01 1.82
N VAL A 91 -6.78 16.31 1.39
CA VAL A 91 -6.73 15.54 0.16
C VAL A 91 -6.83 14.05 0.47
N VAL A 92 -7.95 13.45 0.08
CA VAL A 92 -8.19 12.00 0.19
C VAL A 92 -8.06 11.39 -1.19
N VAL A 93 -7.15 10.43 -1.32
CA VAL A 93 -6.88 9.71 -2.57
C VAL A 93 -7.10 8.23 -2.38
N THR A 94 -7.70 7.59 -3.38
CA THR A 94 -7.72 6.14 -3.49
C THR A 94 -6.96 5.75 -4.75
N VAL A 95 -5.98 4.87 -4.58
CA VAL A 95 -5.14 4.37 -5.68
C VAL A 95 -5.20 2.86 -5.76
N THR A 96 -5.00 2.32 -6.96
CA THR A 96 -4.89 0.89 -7.19
C THR A 96 -3.53 0.53 -7.75
N VAL A 97 -2.84 -0.42 -7.12
CA VAL A 97 -1.61 -1.06 -7.60
C VAL A 97 -1.93 -2.52 -7.92
N ARG A 98 -1.89 -2.87 -9.21
CA ARG A 98 -2.28 -4.19 -9.75
C ARG A 98 -3.73 -4.58 -9.39
N ARG A 99 -3.92 -5.21 -8.23
CA ARG A 99 -5.22 -5.70 -7.71
C ARG A 99 -5.47 -5.28 -6.26
N SER A 100 -4.57 -4.49 -5.69
CA SER A 100 -4.68 -3.96 -4.33
C SER A 100 -5.04 -2.48 -4.40
N SER A 101 -6.14 -2.11 -3.74
CA SER A 101 -6.53 -0.72 -3.56
C SER A 101 -6.05 -0.23 -2.19
N ALA A 102 -5.65 1.02 -2.09
CA ALA A 102 -5.31 1.69 -0.85
C ALA A 102 -5.82 3.13 -0.88
N THR A 103 -6.18 3.63 0.29
CA THR A 103 -6.69 5.00 0.48
C THR A 103 -5.79 5.71 1.48
N ALA A 104 -5.45 6.95 1.19
CA ALA A 104 -4.66 7.80 2.07
C ALA A 104 -5.27 9.20 2.12
N LYS A 105 -5.06 9.87 3.25
CA LYS A 105 -5.53 11.23 3.51
C LYS A 105 -4.34 12.07 3.96
N ALA A 106 -4.17 13.25 3.37
CA ALA A 106 -3.20 14.24 3.79
C ALA A 106 -3.85 15.63 3.85
N GLY A 107 -3.67 16.30 4.97
CA GLY A 107 -4.10 17.67 5.23
C GLY A 107 -3.52 18.10 6.57
N PRO A 108 -3.70 19.36 6.99
CA PRO A 108 -3.15 19.81 8.26
C PRO A 108 -3.70 18.99 9.42
N THR A 109 -2.87 18.77 10.42
CA THR A 109 -3.33 18.23 11.70
C THR A 109 -4.32 19.23 12.30
N ALA A 110 -5.49 18.77 12.74
CA ALA A 110 -6.42 19.61 13.46
C ALA A 110 -5.76 20.07 14.78
N GLY A 111 -5.30 21.33 14.81
CA GLY A 111 -4.50 21.96 15.87
C GLY A 111 -3.27 22.61 15.23
N ASP A 112 -3.12 23.94 15.22
CA ASP A 112 -3.42 24.97 16.23
C ASP A 112 -3.88 26.30 15.61
#